data_AF-A0AAW8ICC1-F1
#
_entry.id   AF-A0AAW8ICC1-F1
#
_cell.length_a   1.000
_cell.length_b   1.000
_cell.length_c   1.000
_cell.angle_alpha   90.00
_cell.angle_beta   90.00
_cell.angle_gamma   90.00
#
_symmetry.space_group_name_H-M   'P 1'
#
loop_
_entity.id
_entity.type
_entity.pdbx_description
1 polymer ?
#
loop_
_entity_poly.entity_id
_entity_poly.type
_entity_poly.pdbx_seq_one_letter_code
_entity_poly.pdbx_strand_id
1 'polypeptide(L)'
;MSLEELNKKIEKEYQEYLSSLTSLEKEKHLKETQEFNNSMNKFWNEKYPKMSLEEKKRYWLASTHRGMRTQGEAFGDEYSEFSKEWYDFAKAHEPDFDEIFDYVTRNLGFEFDWEKYNKRIKK
;
A
#
# COMPACT_ATOMS: atom_id res chain seq x y z
N MET A 1 -15.88 -17.04 7.81
CA MET A 1 -14.69 -16.71 8.62
C MET A 1 -14.69 -15.22 8.83
N SER A 2 -14.68 -14.77 10.08
CA SER A 2 -14.63 -13.35 10.43
C SER A 2 -13.23 -12.76 10.22
N LEU A 3 -13.11 -11.43 10.19
CA LEU A 3 -11.81 -10.74 10.13
C LEU A 3 -10.91 -11.14 11.32
N GLU A 4 -11.51 -11.31 12.50
CA GLU A 4 -10.77 -11.70 13.70
C GLU A 4 -10.25 -13.14 13.62
N GLU A 5 -11.04 -14.05 13.08
CA GLU A 5 -10.61 -15.44 12.82
C GLU A 5 -9.51 -15.49 11.76
N LEU A 6 -9.62 -14.68 10.71
CA LEU A 6 -8.61 -14.58 9.66
C LEU A 6 -7.28 -14.03 10.21
N ASN A 7 -7.33 -12.97 11.02
CA ASN A 7 -6.13 -12.38 11.62
C ASN A 7 -5.42 -13.37 12.55
N LYS A 8 -6.17 -14.10 13.38
CA LYS A 8 -5.59 -15.16 14.24
C LYS A 8 -4.94 -16.27 13.41
N LYS A 9 -5.54 -16.63 12.28
CA LYS A 9 -4.97 -17.64 11.37
C LYS A 9 -3.67 -17.15 10.74
N ILE A 10 -3.64 -15.92 10.23
CA ILE A 10 -2.44 -15.32 9.63
C ILE A 10 -1.31 -15.24 10.66
N GLU A 11 -1.62 -14.78 11.88
CA GLU A 11 -0.63 -14.68 12.95
C GLU A 11 -0.05 -16.05 13.30
N LYS A 12 -0.90 -17.07 13.40
CA LYS A 12 -0.46 -18.45 13.62
C LYS A 12 0.46 -18.95 12.50
N GLU A 13 0.06 -18.79 11.23
CA GLU A 13 0.86 -19.20 10.08
C GLU A 13 2.22 -18.48 10.04
N TYR A 14 2.26 -17.20 10.41
CA TYR A 14 3.50 -16.46 10.51
C TYR A 14 4.43 -16.97 11.63
N GLN A 15 3.88 -17.33 12.79
CA GLN A 15 4.68 -17.95 13.86
C GLN A 15 5.22 -19.33 13.46
N GLU A 16 4.41 -20.13 12.76
CA GLU A 16 4.85 -21.42 12.20
C GLU A 16 5.99 -21.23 11.19
N TYR A 17 5.86 -20.27 10.27
CA TYR A 17 6.94 -19.88 9.35
C TYR A 17 8.22 -19.50 10.11
N LEU A 18 8.14 -18.58 11.08
CA LEU A 18 9.31 -18.16 11.86
C LEU A 18 9.94 -19.31 12.66
N SER A 19 9.16 -20.30 13.08
CA SER A 19 9.66 -21.48 13.79
C SER A 19 10.36 -22.48 12.86
N SER A 20 10.04 -22.44 11.56
CA SER A 20 10.67 -23.29 10.54
C SER A 20 12.05 -22.79 10.10
N LEU A 21 12.37 -21.53 10.37
CA LEU A 21 13.65 -20.90 10.02
C LEU A 21 14.76 -21.31 11.00
N THR A 22 16.00 -21.35 10.51
CA THR A 22 17.17 -21.41 11.39
C THR A 22 17.29 -20.11 12.21
N SER A 23 18.07 -20.14 13.29
CA SER A 23 18.27 -18.96 14.14
C SER A 23 18.84 -17.77 13.35
N LEU A 24 19.76 -18.02 12.41
CA LEU A 24 20.37 -16.98 11.58
C LEU A 24 19.37 -16.39 10.58
N GLU A 25 18.57 -17.24 9.92
CA GLU A 25 17.54 -16.78 8.97
C GLU A 25 16.44 -15.99 9.68
N LYS A 26 16.03 -16.45 10.87
CA LYS A 26 15.05 -15.75 11.70
C LYS A 26 15.56 -14.37 12.12
N GLU A 27 16.79 -14.28 12.62
CA GLU A 27 17.40 -13.00 13.01
C GLU A 27 17.47 -12.04 11.81
N LYS A 28 17.91 -12.54 10.65
CA LYS A 28 17.96 -11.76 9.41
C LYS A 28 16.57 -11.26 9.00
N HIS A 29 15.56 -12.13 8.95
CA HIS A 29 14.19 -11.77 8.58
C HIS A 29 13.61 -10.68 9.51
N LEU A 30 13.79 -10.85 10.81
CA LEU A 30 13.30 -9.89 11.81
C LEU A 30 14.00 -8.54 11.67
N LYS A 31 15.31 -8.54 11.42
CA LYS A 31 16.09 -7.32 11.18
C LYS A 31 15.62 -6.60 9.92
N GLU A 32 15.46 -7.31 8.80
CA GLU A 32 14.96 -6.74 7.54
C GLU A 32 13.56 -6.14 7.69
N THR A 33 12.67 -6.84 8.41
CA THR A 33 11.32 -6.35 8.72
C THR A 33 11.37 -5.07 9.56
N GLN A 34 12.23 -5.03 10.58
CA GLN A 34 12.42 -3.85 11.43
C GLN A 34 13.00 -2.68 10.65
N GLU A 35 14.01 -2.91 9.81
CA GLU A 35 14.61 -1.88 8.97
C GLU A 35 13.61 -1.29 7.96
N PHE A 36 12.79 -2.15 7.35
CA PHE A 36 11.70 -1.71 6.47
C PHE A 36 10.69 -0.84 7.22
N ASN A 37 10.19 -1.29 8.38
CA ASN A 37 9.23 -0.54 9.18
C ASN A 37 9.79 0.82 9.62
N ASN A 38 11.06 0.86 10.04
CA ASN A 38 11.74 2.11 10.39
C ASN A 38 11.88 3.05 9.18
N SER A 39 12.19 2.51 8.00
CA SER A 39 12.28 3.28 6.76
C SER A 39 10.94 3.89 6.37
N MET A 40 9.85 3.11 6.45
CA MET A 40 8.49 3.57 6.15
C MET A 40 8.04 4.64 7.14
N ASN A 41 8.28 4.43 8.44
CA ASN A 41 7.98 5.43 9.47
C ASN A 41 8.74 6.74 9.23
N LYS A 42 10.03 6.65 8.89
CA LYS A 42 10.84 7.83 8.57
C LYS A 42 10.33 8.53 7.31
N PHE A 43 9.93 7.78 6.30
CA PHE A 43 9.37 8.35 5.09
C PHE A 43 8.10 9.16 5.40
N TRP A 44 7.10 8.53 6.02
CA TRP A 44 5.80 9.17 6.26
C TRP A 44 5.84 10.29 7.28
N ASN A 45 6.66 10.18 8.33
CA ASN A 45 6.68 11.17 9.41
C ASN A 45 7.71 12.29 9.20
N GLU A 46 8.77 12.08 8.41
CA GLU A 46 9.83 13.08 8.26
C GLU A 46 10.02 13.57 6.82
N LYS A 47 9.96 12.67 5.83
CA LYS A 47 10.28 13.02 4.43
C LYS A 47 9.06 13.54 3.68
N TYR A 48 7.98 12.76 3.70
CA TYR A 48 6.74 13.07 2.99
C TYR A 48 6.15 14.44 3.36
N PRO A 49 6.10 14.85 4.65
CA PRO A 49 5.55 16.16 5.02
C PRO A 49 6.38 17.34 4.50
N LYS A 50 7.66 17.12 4.16
CA LYS A 50 8.56 18.14 3.62
C LYS A 50 8.54 18.21 2.09
N MET A 51 7.84 17.29 1.44
CA MET A 51 7.70 17.30 -0.02
C MET A 51 6.81 18.46 -0.47
N SER A 52 7.20 19.09 -1.56
CA SER A 52 6.34 20.00 -2.31
C SER A 52 5.13 19.27 -2.90
N LEU A 53 4.10 20.02 -3.28
CA LEU A 53 2.91 19.47 -3.96
C LEU A 53 3.29 18.67 -5.22
N GLU A 54 4.24 19.17 -6.02
CA GLU A 54 4.69 18.49 -7.23
C GLU A 54 5.44 17.18 -6.93
N GLU A 55 6.21 17.12 -5.86
CA GLU A 55 6.85 15.87 -5.41
C GLU A 55 5.81 14.86 -4.91
N LYS A 56 4.80 15.31 -4.17
CA LYS A 56 3.69 14.47 -3.69
C LYS A 56 2.87 13.89 -4.85
N LYS A 57 2.56 14.72 -5.86
CA LYS A 57 1.90 14.28 -7.11
C LYS A 57 2.71 13.21 -7.82
N ARG A 58 4.02 13.41 -7.99
CA ARG A 58 4.92 12.42 -8.62
C ARG A 58 4.99 11.12 -7.81
N TYR A 59 5.07 11.23 -6.49
CA TYR A 59 5.06 10.07 -5.59
C TYR A 59 3.79 9.23 -5.78
N TRP A 60 2.62 9.87 -5.67
CA TRP A 60 1.34 9.17 -5.79
C TRP A 60 1.11 8.61 -7.20
N LEU A 61 1.55 9.31 -8.25
CA LEU A 61 1.50 8.80 -9.61
C LEU A 61 2.34 7.54 -9.76
N ALA A 62 3.60 7.57 -9.33
CA ALA A 62 4.49 6.42 -9.39
C ALA A 62 4.00 5.25 -8.53
N SER A 63 3.49 5.53 -7.32
CA SER A 63 2.95 4.53 -6.41
C SER A 63 1.71 3.85 -7.01
N THR A 64 0.78 4.63 -7.54
CA THR A 64 -0.46 4.12 -8.15
C THR A 64 -0.14 3.27 -9.39
N HIS A 65 0.74 3.74 -10.27
CA HIS A 65 1.19 2.96 -11.42
C HIS A 65 1.79 1.62 -11.03
N ARG A 66 2.68 1.62 -10.03
CA ARG A 66 3.33 0.41 -9.54
C ARG A 66 2.30 -0.56 -8.94
N GLY A 67 1.41 -0.05 -8.10
CA GLY A 67 0.34 -0.83 -7.48
C GLY A 67 -0.56 -1.48 -8.52
N MET A 68 -1.11 -0.67 -9.43
CA MET A 68 -1.99 -1.16 -10.49
C MET A 68 -1.33 -2.24 -11.36
N ARG A 69 -0.04 -2.07 -11.68
CA ARG A 69 0.71 -3.09 -12.42
C ARG A 69 0.91 -4.36 -11.61
N THR A 70 1.46 -4.28 -10.41
CA THR A 70 1.79 -5.46 -9.60
C THR A 70 0.53 -6.25 -9.24
N GLN A 71 -0.55 -5.56 -8.88
CA GLN A 71 -1.83 -6.19 -8.56
C GLN A 71 -2.54 -6.71 -9.81
N GLY A 72 -2.43 -5.99 -10.93
CA GLY A 72 -2.87 -6.47 -12.24
C GLY A 72 -2.17 -7.76 -12.66
N GLU A 73 -0.86 -7.87 -12.47
CA GLU A 73 -0.07 -9.07 -12.74
C GLU A 73 -0.46 -10.24 -11.81
N ALA A 74 -0.70 -9.96 -10.51
CA ALA A 74 -1.00 -10.99 -9.52
C ALA A 74 -2.45 -11.51 -9.60
N PHE A 75 -3.42 -10.63 -9.88
CA PHE A 75 -4.86 -10.93 -9.78
C PHE A 75 -5.61 -10.81 -11.11
N GLY A 76 -4.95 -10.42 -12.20
CA GLY A 76 -5.60 -10.17 -13.49
C GLY A 76 -6.52 -8.94 -13.49
N ASP A 77 -6.37 -8.05 -12.51
CA ASP A 77 -7.25 -6.89 -12.30
C ASP A 77 -6.44 -5.72 -11.76
N GLU A 78 -6.10 -4.77 -12.61
CA GLU A 78 -5.24 -3.62 -12.26
C GLU A 78 -5.81 -2.77 -11.13
N TYR A 79 -7.13 -2.74 -10.98
CA TYR A 79 -7.75 -1.93 -9.95
C TYR A 79 -7.86 -2.67 -8.60
N SER A 80 -7.36 -3.91 -8.51
CA SER A 80 -7.28 -4.63 -7.22
C SER A 80 -6.32 -3.99 -6.21
N GLU A 81 -5.48 -3.05 -6.67
CA GLU A 81 -4.73 -2.13 -5.81
C GLU A 81 -5.62 -1.28 -4.90
N PHE A 82 -6.83 -0.92 -5.37
CA PHE A 82 -7.69 -0.02 -4.62
C PHE A 82 -8.59 -0.78 -3.66
N SER A 83 -8.61 -0.34 -2.41
CA SER A 83 -9.55 -0.77 -1.38
C SER A 83 -9.91 0.42 -0.49
N LYS A 84 -10.88 0.24 0.41
CA LYS A 84 -11.19 1.27 1.40
C LYS A 84 -10.00 1.52 2.33
N GLU A 85 -9.29 0.49 2.76
CA GLU A 85 -8.11 0.62 3.63
C GLU A 85 -6.99 1.42 2.94
N TRP A 86 -6.76 1.17 1.65
CA TRP A 86 -5.80 1.95 0.87
C TRP A 86 -6.21 3.43 0.79
N TYR A 87 -7.49 3.71 0.57
CA TYR A 87 -7.99 5.08 0.48
C TYR A 87 -7.94 5.80 1.83
N ASP A 88 -8.36 5.14 2.91
CA ASP A 88 -8.27 5.65 4.27
C ASP A 88 -6.81 5.94 4.64
N PHE A 89 -5.89 5.04 4.28
CA PHE A 89 -4.45 5.23 4.46
C PHE A 89 -3.93 6.46 3.69
N ALA A 90 -4.33 6.62 2.43
CA ALA A 90 -3.94 7.75 1.61
C ALA A 90 -4.43 9.07 2.20
N LYS A 91 -5.71 9.14 2.61
CA LYS A 91 -6.31 10.32 3.26
C LYS A 91 -5.70 10.64 4.62
N ALA A 92 -5.25 9.63 5.37
CA ALA A 92 -4.58 9.83 6.65
C ALA A 92 -3.21 10.49 6.50
N HIS A 93 -2.49 10.22 5.40
CA HIS A 93 -1.17 10.79 5.13
C HIS A 93 -1.21 12.05 4.25
N GLU A 94 -2.27 12.22 3.47
CA GLU A 94 -2.49 13.36 2.61
C GLU A 94 -3.97 13.80 2.68
N PRO A 95 -4.30 14.81 3.50
CA PRO A 95 -5.69 15.29 3.63
C PRO A 95 -6.30 15.74 2.29
N ASP A 96 -5.49 16.36 1.42
CA ASP A 96 -5.87 16.83 0.08
C ASP A 96 -5.69 15.76 -1.01
N PHE A 97 -5.66 14.48 -0.61
CA PHE A 97 -5.37 13.37 -1.52
C PHE A 97 -6.27 13.35 -2.75
N ASP A 98 -7.55 13.71 -2.63
CA ASP A 98 -8.49 13.67 -3.76
C ASP A 98 -8.08 14.63 -4.89
N GLU A 99 -7.53 15.80 -4.56
CA GLU A 99 -7.00 16.74 -5.56
C GLU A 99 -5.75 16.18 -6.24
N ILE A 100 -4.84 15.59 -5.45
CA ILE A 100 -3.66 14.93 -5.98
C ILE A 100 -4.06 13.73 -6.85
N PHE A 101 -5.09 12.98 -6.46
CA PHE A 101 -5.51 11.77 -7.14
C PHE A 101 -6.23 12.07 -8.46
N ASP A 102 -6.96 13.18 -8.57
CA ASP A 102 -7.44 13.69 -9.87
C ASP A 102 -6.26 13.98 -10.82
N TYR A 103 -5.17 14.59 -10.34
CA TYR A 103 -3.95 14.72 -11.14
C TYR A 103 -3.38 13.34 -11.53
N VAL A 104 -3.27 12.41 -10.58
CA VAL A 104 -2.71 11.08 -10.83
C VAL A 104 -3.47 10.36 -11.92
N THR A 105 -4.79 10.23 -11.78
CA THR A 105 -5.64 9.48 -12.71
C THR A 105 -5.59 10.03 -14.13
N ARG A 106 -5.44 11.35 -14.30
CA ARG A 106 -5.25 11.98 -15.62
C ARG A 106 -3.87 11.72 -16.24
N ASN A 107 -2.88 11.31 -15.44
CA ASN A 107 -1.50 11.09 -15.87
C ASN A 107 -1.09 9.62 -15.86
N LEU A 108 -2.02 8.67 -15.64
CA LEU A 108 -1.76 7.23 -15.69
C LEU A 108 -1.52 6.68 -17.11
N GLY A 109 -1.73 7.49 -18.16
CA GLY A 109 -1.52 7.05 -19.55
C GLY A 109 -2.61 6.14 -20.12
N PHE A 110 -3.73 5.97 -19.42
CA PHE A 110 -4.95 5.31 -19.90
C PHE A 110 -6.20 5.95 -19.26
N GLU A 111 -7.38 5.63 -19.77
CA GLU A 111 -8.65 6.14 -19.23
C GLU A 111 -8.98 5.47 -17.88
N PHE A 112 -9.12 6.28 -16.84
CA PHE A 112 -9.42 5.79 -15.50
C PHE A 112 -10.93 5.53 -15.30
N ASP A 113 -11.27 4.30 -14.95
CA ASP A 113 -12.61 3.82 -14.63
C ASP A 113 -12.98 4.19 -13.19
N TRP A 114 -13.56 5.38 -13.07
CA TRP A 114 -14.06 5.91 -11.81
C TRP A 114 -15.17 5.05 -11.19
N GLU A 115 -15.99 4.34 -11.98
CA GLU A 115 -17.05 3.50 -11.44
C GLU A 115 -16.45 2.29 -10.70
N LYS A 116 -15.48 1.63 -11.33
CA LYS A 116 -14.78 0.47 -10.78
C LYS A 116 -13.93 0.85 -9.57
N TYR A 117 -13.28 2.01 -9.59
CA TYR A 117 -12.58 2.57 -8.43
C TYR A 117 -13.53 2.85 -7.26
N ASN A 118 -14.60 3.63 -7.50
CA ASN A 118 -15.56 4.03 -6.46
C ASN A 118 -16.25 2.83 -5.80
N LYS A 119 -16.48 1.74 -6.55
CA LYS A 119 -17.01 0.48 -6.01
C LYS A 119 -16.05 -0.20 -5.03
N ARG A 120 -14.74 0.01 -5.13
CA ARG A 120 -13.76 -0.63 -4.25
C ARG A 120 -13.47 0.15 -2.99
N ILE A 121 -13.33 1.47 -3.09
CA ILE A 121 -13.03 2.31 -1.92
C ILE A 121 -14.19 2.47 -0.93
N LYS A 122 -15.40 1.99 -1.30
CA LYS A 122 -16.60 2.00 -0.45
C LYS A 122 -16.86 0.70 0.29
N LYS A 123 -16.16 -0.39 -0.07
CA LYS A 123 -16.34 -1.71 0.54
C LYS A 123 -15.55 -1.81 1.84
#